data_AF-A0A356VZR0-F1
#
_entry.id   AF-A0A356VZR0-F1
#
_cell.length_a   1.000
_cell.length_b   1.000
_cell.length_c   1.000
_cell.angle_alpha   90.00
_cell.angle_beta   90.00
_cell.angle_gamma   90.00
#
_symmetry.space_group_name_H-M   'P 1'
#
loop_
_entity.id
_entity.type
_entity.pdbx_description
1 polymer ?
#
loop_
_entity_poly.entity_id
_entity_poly.type
_entity_poly.pdbx_seq_one_letter_code
_entity_poly.pdbx_strand_id
1 'polypeptide(L)'
;RMGGKALRVLAAACRTYDAPPKDFAPETLEKDLVFVGLAGMIDPVRPEVPPAVQKCRKAGIRPVMITGDHRVTAAAIARELGIIHSDRQVVTGSELNEISDEELKEKVPEYGVYARVQPEHKVRIVQAWKARGMVTAMTGDGVNDAPALKAADIGTGMGITGTDVTKNAADMVLTDDNFATIVSAVEEGRRIYDNIRKAIQFLLSSNLSEVVAVFASTMAGFILMKPVHLLWINLITDSFPAVALGMEKAEPGIMQRPPRPKSEGLFANGVGFDIIYQSLVCAALTLAAYFCGEGDSQAESMTMAFVTLSTCEVFHSINMRARRKSIFALGSHNKYLFGAMLFALLLPLAMMYIPPFAAAFSLVALPAARYFESIGLALLIIPIVEIVKAIQRWAARR
;
A
#
# COMPACT_ATOMS: atom_id res chain seq x y z
N ARG A 1 -10.88 -36.15 24.09
CA ARG A 1 -11.80 -35.86 22.96
C ARG A 1 -12.25 -34.40 22.92
N MET A 2 -12.73 -33.80 24.02
CA MET A 2 -13.21 -32.40 24.03
C MET A 2 -12.10 -31.35 23.84
N GLY A 3 -10.97 -31.46 24.55
CA GLY A 3 -9.85 -30.51 24.38
C GLY A 3 -9.24 -30.47 22.98
N GLY A 4 -9.27 -31.59 22.25
CA GLY A 4 -8.85 -31.65 20.83
C GLY A 4 -9.80 -30.94 19.85
N LYS A 5 -10.99 -30.54 20.31
CA LYS A 5 -11.97 -29.74 19.55
C LYS A 5 -11.98 -28.27 19.97
N ALA A 6 -10.87 -27.77 20.51
CA ALA A 6 -10.74 -26.40 21.05
C ALA A 6 -11.73 -26.03 22.17
N LEU A 7 -12.39 -27.01 22.80
CA LEU A 7 -13.29 -26.73 23.92
C LEU A 7 -12.48 -26.48 25.19
N ARG A 8 -12.73 -25.36 25.88
CA ARG A 8 -12.40 -25.18 27.29
C ARG A 8 -13.31 -26.09 28.12
N VAL A 9 -12.70 -27.10 28.74
CA VAL A 9 -13.42 -28.15 29.47
C VAL A 9 -13.43 -27.80 30.96
N LEU A 10 -14.62 -27.77 31.55
CA LEU A 10 -14.84 -27.67 32.99
C LEU A 10 -15.38 -29.00 33.51
N ALA A 11 -14.82 -29.48 34.63
CA ALA A 11 -15.32 -30.64 35.34
C ALA A 11 -16.24 -30.18 36.48
N ALA A 12 -17.42 -30.79 36.58
CA ALA A 12 -18.34 -30.59 37.68
C ALA A 12 -18.34 -31.84 38.57
N ALA A 13 -18.20 -31.63 39.87
CA ALA A 13 -18.30 -32.66 40.89
C ALA A 13 -19.04 -32.07 42.11
N CYS A 14 -19.77 -32.91 42.84
CA CYS A 14 -20.54 -32.49 44.00
C CYS A 14 -20.34 -33.45 45.17
N ARG A 15 -20.55 -32.96 46.38
CA ARG A 15 -20.58 -33.78 47.60
C ARG A 15 -21.75 -33.34 48.46
N THR A 16 -22.54 -34.30 48.88
CA THR A 16 -23.67 -34.08 49.79
C THR A 16 -23.18 -34.28 51.22
N TYR A 17 -23.64 -33.43 52.13
CA TYR A 17 -23.38 -33.56 53.56
C TYR A 17 -24.71 -33.65 54.30
N ASP A 18 -24.84 -34.60 55.22
CA ASP A 18 -26.05 -34.76 56.04
C ASP A 18 -26.19 -33.66 57.11
N ALA A 19 -25.08 -33.00 57.46
CA ALA A 19 -25.02 -31.85 58.37
C ALA A 19 -23.93 -30.87 57.90
N PRO A 20 -23.99 -29.57 58.29
CA PRO A 20 -23.00 -28.57 57.88
C PRO A 20 -21.57 -28.99 58.26
N PRO A 21 -20.59 -28.88 57.34
CA PRO A 21 -19.19 -29.13 57.66
C PRO A 21 -18.72 -28.18 58.77
N LYS A 22 -17.81 -28.64 59.62
CA LYS A 22 -17.19 -27.79 60.66
C LYS A 22 -16.15 -26.82 60.09
N ASP A 23 -15.64 -27.11 58.90
CA ASP A 23 -14.62 -26.34 58.21
C ASP A 23 -15.03 -26.13 56.75
N PHE A 24 -14.98 -24.87 56.30
CA PHE A 24 -15.37 -24.43 54.96
C PHE A 24 -14.15 -24.08 54.09
N ALA A 25 -12.94 -24.42 54.53
CA ALA A 25 -11.74 -24.23 53.73
C ALA A 25 -11.78 -25.08 52.43
N PRO A 26 -11.33 -24.54 51.28
CA PRO A 26 -11.33 -25.26 50.00
C PRO A 26 -10.62 -26.62 50.09
N GLU A 27 -9.51 -26.70 50.83
CA GLU A 27 -8.73 -27.93 50.96
C GLU A 27 -9.47 -29.05 51.70
N THR A 28 -10.49 -28.70 52.48
CA THR A 28 -11.34 -29.63 53.24
C THR A 28 -12.60 -29.99 52.44
N LEU A 29 -13.17 -29.03 51.71
CA LEU A 29 -14.40 -29.23 50.93
C LEU A 29 -14.17 -29.91 49.58
N GLU A 30 -13.03 -29.67 48.90
CA GLU A 30 -12.74 -30.16 47.55
C GLU A 30 -12.11 -31.58 47.53
N LYS A 31 -12.57 -32.46 48.42
CA LYS A 31 -12.12 -33.87 48.54
C LYS A 31 -13.30 -34.84 48.53
N ASP A 32 -13.06 -36.05 48.02
CA ASP A 32 -14.06 -37.14 47.93
C ASP A 32 -15.36 -36.73 47.24
N LEU A 33 -15.25 -35.93 46.18
CA LEU A 33 -16.38 -35.46 45.40
C LEU A 33 -16.91 -36.56 44.47
N VAL A 34 -18.23 -36.60 44.28
CA VAL A 34 -18.87 -37.42 43.25
C VAL A 34 -18.81 -36.68 41.93
N PHE A 35 -18.14 -37.28 40.95
CA PHE A 35 -18.05 -36.72 39.60
C PHE A 35 -19.44 -36.69 38.94
N VAL A 36 -19.86 -35.52 38.47
CA VAL A 36 -21.16 -35.31 37.80
C VAL A 36 -21.00 -35.34 36.29
N GLY A 37 -20.01 -34.62 35.75
CA GLY A 37 -19.81 -34.55 34.31
C GLY A 37 -18.81 -33.48 33.85
N LEU A 38 -18.66 -33.36 32.53
CA LEU A 38 -17.84 -32.33 31.88
C LEU A 38 -18.74 -31.39 31.07
N ALA A 39 -18.49 -30.09 31.14
CA ALA A 39 -19.03 -29.09 30.23
C ALA A 39 -17.90 -28.54 29.35
N GLY A 40 -18.14 -28.46 28.04
CA GLY A 40 -17.22 -27.84 27.10
C GLY A 40 -17.78 -26.53 26.58
N MET A 41 -17.04 -25.44 26.75
CA MET A 41 -17.33 -24.14 26.13
C MET A 41 -16.24 -23.79 25.13
N ILE A 42 -16.58 -23.08 24.07
CA ILE A 42 -15.62 -22.61 23.06
C ILE A 42 -15.83 -21.13 22.84
N ASP A 43 -14.74 -20.41 22.66
CA ASP A 43 -14.80 -19.07 22.09
C ASP A 43 -14.85 -19.24 20.56
N PRO A 44 -16.00 -19.02 19.91
CA PRO A 44 -16.14 -19.31 18.50
C PRO A 44 -15.29 -18.35 17.67
N VAL A 45 -14.66 -18.90 16.64
CA VAL A 45 -13.97 -18.10 15.63
C VAL A 45 -15.00 -17.23 14.90
N ARG A 46 -14.69 -15.93 14.76
CA ARG A 46 -15.53 -15.01 14.00
C ARG A 46 -15.60 -15.45 12.52
N PRO A 47 -16.78 -15.49 11.88
CA PRO A 47 -16.96 -16.01 10.52
C PRO A 47 -16.06 -15.38 9.45
N GLU A 48 -15.68 -14.12 9.63
CA GLU A 48 -14.85 -13.34 8.72
C GLU A 48 -13.34 -13.61 8.84
N VAL A 49 -12.88 -14.24 9.93
CA VAL A 49 -11.45 -14.49 10.19
C VAL A 49 -10.87 -15.56 9.26
N PRO A 50 -11.49 -16.73 9.05
CA PRO A 50 -10.99 -17.74 8.11
C PRO A 50 -10.73 -17.19 6.69
N PRO A 51 -11.68 -16.48 6.02
CA PRO A 51 -11.41 -15.93 4.69
C PRO A 51 -10.34 -14.82 4.73
N ALA A 52 -10.26 -14.02 5.79
CA ALA A 52 -9.22 -13.01 5.97
C ALA A 52 -7.81 -13.64 6.08
N VAL A 53 -7.66 -14.71 6.88
CA VAL A 53 -6.41 -15.46 7.03
C VAL A 53 -5.97 -16.06 5.68
N GLN A 54 -6.91 -16.64 4.93
CA GLN A 54 -6.62 -17.17 3.59
C GLN A 54 -6.18 -16.06 2.61
N LYS A 55 -6.83 -14.89 2.64
CA LYS A 55 -6.47 -13.73 1.82
C LYS A 55 -5.07 -13.22 2.15
N CYS A 56 -4.71 -13.14 3.44
CA CYS A 56 -3.35 -12.83 3.87
C CYS A 56 -2.32 -13.81 3.30
N ARG A 57 -2.57 -15.12 3.44
CA ARG A 57 -1.65 -16.15 2.93
C ARG A 57 -1.49 -16.08 1.41
N LYS A 58 -2.58 -15.89 0.66
CA LYS A 58 -2.53 -15.68 -0.81
C LYS A 58 -1.73 -14.44 -1.20
N ALA A 59 -1.76 -13.40 -0.36
CA ALA A 59 -0.99 -12.18 -0.55
C ALA A 59 0.47 -12.28 -0.07
N GLY A 60 0.94 -13.48 0.33
CA GLY A 60 2.27 -13.72 0.86
C GLY A 60 2.52 -13.14 2.26
N ILE A 61 1.46 -12.81 2.99
CA ILE A 61 1.53 -12.30 4.37
C ILE A 61 1.40 -13.49 5.31
N ARG A 62 2.30 -13.58 6.29
CA ARG A 62 2.29 -14.66 7.29
C ARG A 62 1.45 -14.25 8.51
N PRO A 63 0.25 -14.83 8.71
CA PRO A 63 -0.46 -14.67 9.96
C PRO A 63 0.25 -15.46 11.07
N VAL A 64 0.31 -14.87 12.26
CA VAL A 64 0.89 -15.48 13.46
C VAL A 64 -0.12 -15.29 14.59
N MET A 65 -0.44 -16.35 15.30
CA MET A 65 -1.34 -16.29 16.46
C MET A 65 -0.51 -16.14 17.74
N ILE A 66 -0.88 -15.17 18.58
CA ILE A 66 -0.27 -14.94 19.89
C ILE A 66 -1.41 -14.92 20.90
N THR A 67 -1.43 -15.86 21.85
CA THR A 67 -2.56 -16.03 22.78
C THR A 67 -2.10 -16.42 24.20
N GLY A 68 -2.91 -16.07 25.19
CA GLY A 68 -2.79 -16.54 26.58
C GLY A 68 -3.37 -17.94 26.80
N ASP A 69 -4.03 -18.52 25.79
CA ASP A 69 -4.64 -19.84 25.87
C ASP A 69 -3.63 -20.97 25.99
N HIS A 70 -4.13 -22.12 26.44
CA HIS A 70 -3.34 -23.34 26.52
C HIS A 70 -2.93 -23.85 25.13
N ARG A 71 -1.75 -24.47 25.04
CA ARG A 71 -1.14 -25.00 23.80
C ARG A 71 -2.14 -25.78 22.93
N VAL A 72 -2.87 -26.72 23.56
CA VAL A 72 -3.80 -27.62 22.87
C VAL A 72 -4.96 -26.84 22.21
N THR A 73 -5.54 -25.88 22.92
CA THR A 73 -6.65 -25.06 22.42
C THR A 73 -6.17 -24.13 21.31
N ALA A 74 -5.05 -23.43 21.52
CA ALA A 74 -4.45 -22.55 20.53
C ALA A 74 -4.10 -23.29 19.22
N ALA A 75 -3.52 -24.49 19.33
CA ALA A 75 -3.19 -25.34 18.19
C ALA A 75 -4.45 -25.76 17.40
N ALA A 76 -5.53 -26.09 18.09
CA ALA A 76 -6.79 -26.49 17.47
C ALA A 76 -7.42 -25.32 16.68
N ILE A 77 -7.53 -24.13 17.29
CA ILE A 77 -8.07 -22.93 16.63
C ILE A 77 -7.17 -22.51 15.45
N ALA A 78 -5.85 -22.52 15.64
CA ALA A 78 -4.91 -22.15 14.58
C ALA A 78 -4.94 -23.11 13.38
N ARG A 79 -5.22 -24.41 13.61
CA ARG A 79 -5.41 -25.38 12.54
C ARG A 79 -6.72 -25.14 11.79
N GLU A 80 -7.80 -24.85 12.51
CA GLU A 80 -9.10 -24.50 11.93
C GLU A 80 -9.00 -23.25 11.03
N LEU A 81 -8.24 -22.25 11.48
CA LEU A 81 -7.94 -21.03 10.72
C LEU A 81 -6.95 -21.25 9.56
N GLY A 82 -6.26 -22.39 9.52
CA GLY A 82 -5.21 -22.65 8.54
C GLY A 82 -3.94 -21.82 8.74
N ILE A 83 -3.62 -21.44 9.97
CA ILE A 83 -2.36 -20.76 10.34
C ILE A 83 -1.21 -21.77 10.43
N ILE A 84 -1.48 -22.97 10.97
CA ILE A 84 -0.51 -24.06 11.12
C ILE A 84 -1.02 -25.37 10.52
N HIS A 85 -0.08 -26.26 10.20
CA HIS A 85 -0.34 -27.62 9.71
C HIS A 85 0.15 -28.70 10.68
N SER A 86 1.05 -28.36 11.59
CA SER A 86 1.64 -29.28 12.57
C SER A 86 1.76 -28.64 13.95
N ASP A 87 1.58 -29.44 15.01
CA ASP A 87 1.73 -29.00 16.41
C ASP A 87 3.18 -28.60 16.76
N ARG A 88 4.16 -28.99 15.92
CA ARG A 88 5.56 -28.53 16.02
C ARG A 88 5.70 -27.02 15.80
N GLN A 89 4.72 -26.39 15.16
CA GLN A 89 4.70 -24.95 14.91
C GLN A 89 4.14 -24.14 16.08
N VAL A 90 3.85 -24.79 17.21
CA VAL A 90 3.32 -24.17 18.42
C VAL A 90 4.39 -24.17 19.49
N VAL A 91 4.70 -22.98 20.02
CA VAL A 91 5.64 -22.78 21.12
C VAL A 91 4.93 -22.07 22.28
N THR A 92 5.29 -22.42 23.51
CA THR A 92 4.74 -21.83 24.73
C THR A 92 5.64 -20.72 25.28
N GLY A 93 5.09 -19.82 26.10
CA GLY A 93 5.88 -18.80 26.78
C GLY A 93 7.03 -19.36 27.63
N SER A 94 6.85 -20.54 28.25
CA SER A 94 7.93 -21.21 28.99
C SER A 94 9.04 -21.71 28.06
N GLU A 95 8.69 -22.34 26.93
CA GLU A 95 9.68 -22.76 25.93
C GLU A 95 10.40 -21.55 25.31
N LEU A 96 9.72 -20.41 25.13
CA LEU A 96 10.35 -19.16 24.65
C LEU A 96 11.38 -18.60 25.63
N ASN A 97 11.21 -18.81 26.94
CA ASN A 97 12.19 -18.35 27.93
C ASN A 97 13.51 -19.10 27.85
N GLU A 98 13.50 -20.32 27.32
CA GLU A 98 14.69 -21.17 27.14
C GLU A 98 15.43 -20.86 25.84
N ILE A 99 14.80 -20.14 24.90
CA ILE A 99 15.39 -19.78 23.61
C ILE A 99 15.98 -18.36 23.71
N SER A 100 17.26 -18.19 23.36
CA SER A 100 17.89 -16.87 23.28
C SER A 100 17.31 -16.02 22.14
N ASP A 101 17.54 -14.71 22.14
CA ASP A 101 17.00 -13.83 21.10
C ASP A 101 17.64 -14.08 19.73
N GLU A 102 18.92 -14.44 19.69
CA GLU A 102 19.63 -14.83 18.47
C GLU A 102 19.08 -16.14 17.89
N GLU A 103 18.82 -17.13 18.74
CA GLU A 103 18.19 -18.38 18.29
C GLU A 103 16.74 -18.16 17.87
N LEU A 104 16.01 -17.31 18.61
CA LEU A 104 14.62 -16.99 18.31
C LEU A 104 14.53 -16.33 16.94
N LYS A 105 15.44 -15.41 16.60
CA LYS A 105 15.51 -14.81 15.26
C LYS A 105 15.60 -15.86 14.15
N GLU A 106 16.34 -16.96 14.35
CA GLU A 106 16.45 -18.03 13.35
C GLU A 106 15.23 -18.96 13.34
N LYS A 107 14.70 -19.32 14.51
CA LYS A 107 13.57 -20.25 14.66
C LYS A 107 12.19 -19.62 14.45
N VAL A 108 12.06 -18.29 14.51
CA VAL A 108 10.77 -17.58 14.38
C VAL A 108 9.94 -17.99 13.14
N PRO A 109 10.51 -18.33 11.97
CA PRO A 109 9.75 -18.79 10.81
C PRO A 109 9.18 -20.21 10.92
N GLU A 110 9.60 -21.00 11.90
CA GLU A 110 9.06 -22.33 12.16
C GLU A 110 7.73 -22.25 12.93
N TYR A 111 7.59 -21.24 13.78
CA TYR A 111 6.44 -21.06 14.64
C TYR A 111 5.32 -20.26 13.97
N GLY A 112 4.08 -20.72 14.14
CA GLY A 112 2.88 -20.02 13.71
C GLY A 112 1.95 -19.64 14.86
N VAL A 113 2.17 -20.23 16.04
CA VAL A 113 1.37 -19.99 17.25
C VAL A 113 2.29 -19.88 18.45
N TYR A 114 2.06 -18.84 19.26
CA TYR A 114 2.69 -18.62 20.55
C TYR A 114 1.60 -18.67 21.62
N ALA A 115 1.64 -19.68 22.49
CA ALA A 115 0.62 -19.95 23.50
C ALA A 115 1.13 -19.62 24.91
N ARG A 116 0.22 -19.30 25.85
CA ARG A 116 0.57 -18.91 27.24
C ARG A 116 1.67 -17.84 27.30
N VAL A 117 1.61 -16.84 26.42
CA VAL A 117 2.63 -15.79 26.35
C VAL A 117 2.45 -14.71 27.41
N GLN A 118 3.55 -14.14 27.85
CA GLN A 118 3.62 -12.96 28.71
C GLN A 118 3.85 -11.69 27.87
N PRO A 119 3.61 -10.48 28.41
CA PRO A 119 3.80 -9.21 27.68
C PRO A 119 5.18 -9.08 27.03
N GLU A 120 6.24 -9.49 27.74
CA GLU A 120 7.63 -9.41 27.30
C GLU A 120 7.89 -10.32 26.09
N HIS A 121 7.22 -11.48 26.05
CA HIS A 121 7.33 -12.41 24.91
C HIS A 121 6.79 -11.78 23.63
N LYS A 122 5.71 -10.99 23.72
CA LYS A 122 5.13 -10.32 22.54
C LYS A 122 6.14 -9.38 21.90
N VAL A 123 6.85 -8.59 22.71
CA VAL A 123 7.93 -7.70 22.25
C VAL A 123 9.05 -8.50 21.60
N ARG A 124 9.53 -9.58 22.26
CA ARG A 124 10.60 -10.45 21.73
C ARG A 124 10.25 -11.06 20.37
N ILE A 125 9.02 -11.55 20.21
CA ILE A 125 8.53 -12.12 18.95
C ILE A 125 8.55 -11.07 17.83
N VAL A 126 8.05 -9.87 18.10
CA VAL A 126 8.04 -8.76 17.14
C VAL A 126 9.46 -8.37 16.73
N GLN A 127 10.37 -8.25 17.70
CA GLN A 127 11.77 -7.92 17.45
C GLN A 127 12.49 -9.00 16.64
N ALA A 128 12.25 -10.28 16.92
CA ALA A 128 12.83 -11.39 16.16
C ALA A 128 12.43 -11.34 14.67
N TRP A 129 11.15 -11.08 14.38
CA TRP A 129 10.68 -10.89 12.99
C TRP A 129 11.29 -9.64 12.33
N LYS A 130 11.38 -8.52 13.05
CA LYS A 130 12.01 -7.29 12.54
C LYS A 130 13.50 -7.48 12.26
N ALA A 131 14.21 -8.22 13.09
CA ALA A 131 15.63 -8.54 12.90
C ALA A 131 15.90 -9.39 11.65
N ARG A 132 14.89 -10.07 11.11
CA ARG A 132 14.94 -10.73 9.77
C ARG A 132 14.60 -9.81 8.61
N GLY A 133 14.38 -8.51 8.86
CA GLY A 133 14.01 -7.53 7.84
C GLY A 133 12.53 -7.56 7.44
N MET A 134 11.68 -8.30 8.15
CA MET A 134 10.24 -8.33 7.89
C MET A 134 9.56 -7.05 8.36
N VAL A 135 8.45 -6.67 7.71
CA VAL A 135 7.52 -5.64 8.23
C VAL A 135 6.53 -6.33 9.16
N THR A 136 6.44 -5.89 10.41
CA THR A 136 5.55 -6.51 11.40
C THR A 136 4.34 -5.64 11.71
N ALA A 137 3.16 -6.24 11.71
CA ALA A 137 1.94 -5.64 12.25
C ALA A 137 1.53 -6.43 13.50
N MET A 138 1.37 -5.75 14.62
CA MET A 138 0.98 -6.34 15.90
C MET A 138 -0.41 -5.83 16.28
N THR A 139 -1.26 -6.72 16.80
CA THR A 139 -2.59 -6.37 17.31
C THR A 139 -2.67 -6.59 18.81
N GLY A 140 -3.37 -5.69 19.52
CA GLY A 140 -3.56 -5.82 20.96
C GLY A 140 -4.68 -4.94 21.48
N ASP A 141 -5.21 -5.31 22.64
CA ASP A 141 -6.36 -4.66 23.28
C ASP A 141 -6.05 -4.24 24.73
N GLY A 142 -5.33 -5.06 25.49
CA GLY A 142 -4.95 -4.78 26.87
C GLY A 142 -3.68 -3.94 27.05
N VAL A 143 -3.55 -3.23 28.18
CA VAL A 143 -2.37 -2.41 28.55
C VAL A 143 -1.05 -3.14 28.35
N ASN A 144 -1.05 -4.44 28.59
CA ASN A 144 0.07 -5.37 28.41
C ASN A 144 0.60 -5.43 26.97
N ASP A 145 -0.20 -5.06 25.98
CA ASP A 145 0.16 -5.11 24.56
C ASP A 145 0.79 -3.82 24.08
N ALA A 146 0.66 -2.72 24.83
CA ALA A 146 1.18 -1.41 24.44
C ALA A 146 2.69 -1.43 24.09
N PRO A 147 3.57 -2.11 24.84
CA PRO A 147 4.99 -2.21 24.46
C PRO A 147 5.19 -2.94 23.12
N ALA A 148 4.45 -4.01 22.87
CA ALA A 148 4.57 -4.80 21.64
C ALA A 148 3.98 -4.07 20.42
N LEU A 149 2.88 -3.33 20.61
CA LEU A 149 2.31 -2.43 19.62
C LEU A 149 3.34 -1.38 19.20
N LYS A 150 4.01 -0.74 20.17
CA LYS A 150 5.02 0.29 19.90
C LYS A 150 6.29 -0.27 19.25
N ALA A 151 6.65 -1.51 19.56
CA ALA A 151 7.82 -2.18 18.99
C ALA A 151 7.60 -2.63 17.53
N ALA A 152 6.35 -2.87 17.13
CA ALA A 152 6.00 -3.26 15.77
C ALA A 152 6.28 -2.15 14.76
N ASP A 153 6.33 -2.48 13.47
CA ASP A 153 6.37 -1.44 12.44
C ASP A 153 4.99 -0.78 12.26
N ILE A 154 3.92 -1.51 12.59
CA ILE A 154 2.54 -1.03 12.64
C ILE A 154 1.85 -1.64 13.87
N GLY A 155 1.61 -0.84 14.90
CA GLY A 155 0.77 -1.21 16.03
C GLY A 155 -0.71 -1.03 15.71
N THR A 156 -1.54 -2.04 15.95
CA THR A 156 -2.99 -2.01 15.71
C THR A 156 -3.76 -2.23 17.02
N GLY A 157 -4.46 -1.21 17.49
CA GLY A 157 -5.29 -1.26 18.72
C GLY A 157 -6.75 -1.60 18.42
N MET A 158 -7.41 -2.30 19.35
CA MET A 158 -8.87 -2.49 19.32
C MET A 158 -9.60 -1.21 19.71
N GLY A 159 -10.66 -0.85 18.99
CA GLY A 159 -11.46 0.35 19.19
C GLY A 159 -12.51 0.19 20.28
N ILE A 160 -13.13 -0.98 20.39
CA ILE A 160 -14.22 -1.24 21.33
C ILE A 160 -13.66 -1.86 22.61
N THR A 161 -12.99 -3.00 22.52
CA THR A 161 -12.43 -3.70 23.70
C THR A 161 -11.08 -3.14 24.15
N GLY A 162 -10.40 -2.35 23.32
CA GLY A 162 -9.08 -1.83 23.62
C GLY A 162 -9.06 -0.72 24.66
N THR A 163 -8.07 -0.78 25.55
CA THR A 163 -7.81 0.27 26.55
C THR A 163 -7.31 1.56 25.90
N ASP A 164 -7.46 2.70 26.58
CA ASP A 164 -6.92 3.97 26.07
C ASP A 164 -5.40 3.94 25.92
N VAL A 165 -4.71 3.11 26.72
CA VAL A 165 -3.25 2.92 26.61
C VAL A 165 -2.90 2.25 25.28
N THR A 166 -3.63 1.22 24.85
CA THR A 166 -3.35 0.55 23.57
C THR A 166 -3.75 1.39 22.37
N LYS A 167 -4.84 2.16 22.46
CA LYS A 167 -5.25 3.09 21.40
C LYS A 167 -4.21 4.20 21.17
N ASN A 168 -3.63 4.74 22.24
CA ASN A 168 -2.58 5.76 22.14
C ASN A 168 -1.21 5.18 21.72
N ALA A 169 -0.94 3.91 22.01
CA ALA A 169 0.29 3.25 21.61
C ALA A 169 0.27 2.77 20.14
N ALA A 170 -0.92 2.55 19.58
CA ALA A 170 -1.11 2.04 18.22
C ALA A 170 -0.96 3.14 17.14
N ASP A 171 -0.50 2.73 15.97
CA ASP A 171 -0.47 3.56 14.75
C ASP A 171 -1.82 3.53 14.01
N MET A 172 -2.61 2.47 14.22
CA MET A 172 -3.94 2.26 13.64
C MET A 172 -4.91 1.72 14.69
N VAL A 173 -6.16 2.22 14.71
CA VAL A 173 -7.22 1.75 15.62
C VAL A 173 -8.36 1.12 14.81
N LEU A 174 -8.74 -0.11 15.17
CA LEU A 174 -9.85 -0.84 14.56
C LEU A 174 -11.16 -0.48 15.24
N THR A 175 -11.96 0.38 14.63
CA THR A 175 -13.23 0.85 15.21
C THR A 175 -14.28 -0.24 15.36
N ASP A 176 -14.10 -1.40 14.71
CA ASP A 176 -15.00 -2.55 14.68
C ASP A 176 -14.42 -3.81 15.35
N ASP A 177 -13.21 -3.73 15.93
CA ASP A 177 -12.45 -4.85 16.50
C ASP A 177 -12.28 -6.05 15.55
N ASN A 178 -12.25 -5.79 14.25
CA ASN A 178 -12.27 -6.85 13.24
C ASN A 178 -10.91 -7.09 12.59
N PHE A 179 -10.40 -8.32 12.70
CA PHE A 179 -9.18 -8.74 12.00
C PHE A 179 -9.27 -8.58 10.47
N ALA A 180 -10.45 -8.78 9.88
CA ALA A 180 -10.66 -8.61 8.44
C ALA A 180 -10.37 -7.16 7.98
N THR A 181 -10.56 -6.17 8.85
CA THR A 181 -10.30 -4.76 8.58
C THR A 181 -8.80 -4.49 8.39
N ILE A 182 -7.93 -5.22 9.09
CA ILE A 182 -6.47 -5.16 8.89
C ILE A 182 -6.12 -5.62 7.47
N VAL A 183 -6.74 -6.71 6.99
CA VAL A 183 -6.47 -7.25 5.65
C VAL A 183 -6.91 -6.26 4.57
N SER A 184 -8.05 -5.59 4.78
CA SER A 184 -8.53 -4.51 3.92
C SER A 184 -7.59 -3.30 3.94
N ALA A 185 -7.08 -2.91 5.12
CA ALA A 185 -6.09 -1.84 5.24
C ALA A 185 -4.78 -2.16 4.51
N VAL A 186 -4.33 -3.41 4.52
CA VAL A 186 -3.14 -3.83 3.75
C VAL A 186 -3.40 -3.74 2.24
N GLU A 187 -4.57 -4.16 1.77
CA GLU A 187 -4.96 -4.01 0.36
C GLU A 187 -4.95 -2.53 -0.07
N GLU A 188 -5.52 -1.67 0.77
CA GLU A 188 -5.58 -0.23 0.55
C GLU A 188 -4.20 0.43 0.60
N GLY A 189 -3.33 0.03 1.54
CA GLY A 189 -1.95 0.50 1.61
C GLY A 189 -1.15 0.12 0.36
N ARG A 190 -1.35 -1.10 -0.19
CA ARG A 190 -0.74 -1.51 -1.46
C ARG A 190 -1.24 -0.66 -2.62
N ARG A 191 -2.53 -0.30 -2.65
CA ARG A 191 -3.13 0.56 -3.68
C ARG A 191 -2.50 1.95 -3.65
N ILE A 192 -2.48 2.57 -2.47
CA ILE A 192 -1.91 3.90 -2.26
C ILE A 192 -0.44 3.92 -2.70
N TYR A 193 0.35 2.91 -2.31
CA TYR A 193 1.76 2.83 -2.70
C TYR A 193 1.96 2.72 -4.22
N ASP A 194 1.18 1.88 -4.91
CA ASP A 194 1.24 1.77 -6.37
C ASP A 194 0.89 3.10 -7.06
N ASN A 195 -0.09 3.83 -6.53
CA ASN A 195 -0.52 5.12 -7.06
C ASN A 195 0.51 6.22 -6.80
N ILE A 196 1.12 6.26 -5.61
CA ILE A 196 2.24 7.17 -5.30
C ILE A 196 3.38 6.93 -6.30
N ARG A 197 3.71 5.67 -6.60
CA ARG A 197 4.76 5.35 -7.56
C ARG A 197 4.43 5.80 -8.98
N LYS A 198 3.17 5.73 -9.40
CA LYS A 198 2.69 6.28 -10.69
C LYS A 198 2.81 7.80 -10.73
N ALA A 199 2.38 8.49 -9.68
CA ALA A 199 2.47 9.95 -9.59
C ALA A 199 3.93 10.43 -9.58
N ILE A 200 4.80 9.75 -8.83
CA ILE A 200 6.24 10.06 -8.82
C ILE A 200 6.87 9.80 -10.19
N GLN A 201 6.56 8.66 -10.82
CA GLN A 201 7.04 8.38 -12.18
C GLN A 201 6.61 9.45 -13.17
N PHE A 202 5.33 9.85 -13.13
CA PHE A 202 4.79 10.94 -13.93
C PHE A 202 5.60 12.23 -13.74
N LEU A 203 5.67 12.74 -12.50
CA LEU A 203 6.36 13.99 -12.18
C LEU A 203 7.86 13.96 -12.53
N LEU A 204 8.57 12.86 -12.27
CA LEU A 204 9.97 12.76 -12.67
C LEU A 204 10.14 12.71 -14.19
N SER A 205 9.24 12.04 -14.91
CA SER A 205 9.31 11.99 -16.38
C SER A 205 9.06 13.36 -17.00
N SER A 206 8.09 14.12 -16.49
CA SER A 206 7.81 15.51 -16.87
C SER A 206 9.03 16.41 -16.64
N ASN A 207 9.50 16.48 -15.38
CA ASN A 207 10.66 17.31 -14.99
C ASN A 207 11.92 16.98 -15.80
N LEU A 208 12.21 15.69 -16.00
CA LEU A 208 13.37 15.30 -16.80
C LEU A 208 13.19 15.67 -18.27
N SER A 209 11.96 15.65 -18.81
CA SER A 209 11.68 16.11 -20.17
C SER A 209 11.94 17.61 -20.34
N GLU A 210 11.54 18.42 -19.35
CA GLU A 210 11.82 19.85 -19.32
C GLU A 210 13.31 20.14 -19.31
N VAL A 211 14.05 19.48 -18.40
CA VAL A 211 15.50 19.64 -18.28
C VAL A 211 16.19 19.26 -19.59
N VAL A 212 15.81 18.14 -20.19
CA VAL A 212 16.39 17.69 -21.47
C VAL A 212 16.07 18.68 -22.59
N ALA A 213 14.83 19.16 -22.69
CA ALA A 213 14.40 20.08 -23.74
C ALA A 213 15.10 21.45 -23.62
N VAL A 214 15.16 22.01 -22.41
CA VAL A 214 15.87 23.27 -22.13
C VAL A 214 17.36 23.12 -22.39
N PHE A 215 17.98 22.02 -21.94
CA PHE A 215 19.39 21.75 -22.17
C PHE A 215 19.70 21.65 -23.68
N ALA A 216 18.90 20.89 -24.43
CA ALA A 216 19.04 20.76 -25.88
C ALA A 216 18.87 22.11 -26.60
N SER A 217 17.86 22.90 -26.25
CA SER A 217 17.65 24.24 -26.83
C SER A 217 18.80 25.21 -26.53
N THR A 218 19.34 25.15 -25.30
CA THR A 218 20.47 25.98 -24.88
C THR A 218 21.72 25.63 -25.68
N MET A 219 22.00 24.34 -25.87
CA MET A 219 23.11 23.88 -26.72
C MET A 219 22.94 24.29 -28.18
N ALA A 220 21.71 24.31 -28.67
CA ALA A 220 21.37 24.74 -30.03
C ALA A 220 21.30 26.28 -30.20
N GLY A 221 21.43 27.04 -29.11
CA GLY A 221 21.52 28.51 -29.14
C GLY A 221 20.20 29.26 -29.20
N PHE A 222 19.07 28.63 -28.84
CA PHE A 222 17.76 29.29 -28.81
C PHE A 222 17.04 29.11 -27.48
N ILE A 223 16.07 30.00 -27.20
CA ILE A 223 15.25 29.96 -25.99
C ILE A 223 13.96 29.19 -26.28
N LEU A 224 13.83 27.98 -25.75
CA LEU A 224 12.64 27.15 -25.89
C LEU A 224 11.45 27.69 -25.07
N MET A 225 11.68 28.02 -23.80
CA MET A 225 10.68 28.55 -22.86
C MET A 225 11.30 29.50 -21.84
N LYS A 226 10.49 30.37 -21.24
CA LYS A 226 10.91 31.18 -20.09
C LYS A 226 10.77 30.37 -18.79
N PRO A 227 11.55 30.67 -17.74
CA PRO A 227 11.40 30.01 -16.44
C PRO A 227 9.97 30.06 -15.86
N VAL A 228 9.23 31.15 -16.14
CA VAL A 228 7.84 31.30 -15.69
C VAL A 228 6.89 30.26 -16.33
N HIS A 229 7.19 29.79 -17.53
CA HIS A 229 6.44 28.72 -18.21
C HIS A 229 6.64 27.39 -17.49
N LEU A 230 7.89 27.04 -17.19
CA LEU A 230 8.26 25.81 -16.48
C LEU A 230 7.68 25.79 -15.06
N LEU A 231 7.71 26.92 -14.36
CA LEU A 231 7.09 27.05 -13.05
C LEU A 231 5.58 26.80 -13.11
N TRP A 232 4.90 27.31 -14.15
CA TRP A 232 3.47 27.07 -14.32
C TRP A 232 3.14 25.61 -14.62
N ILE A 233 3.95 24.97 -15.47
CA ILE A 233 3.78 23.57 -15.83
C ILE A 233 3.92 22.70 -14.57
N ASN A 234 5.06 22.80 -13.87
CA ASN A 234 5.33 22.00 -12.68
C ASN A 234 4.37 22.24 -11.52
N LEU A 235 4.02 23.50 -11.25
CA LEU A 235 3.24 23.83 -10.05
C LEU A 235 1.74 23.67 -10.28
N ILE A 236 1.25 24.03 -11.46
CA ILE A 236 -0.19 24.09 -11.74
C ILE A 236 -0.59 22.93 -12.65
N THR A 237 -0.02 22.85 -13.85
CA THR A 237 -0.47 21.89 -14.87
C THR A 237 -0.34 20.44 -14.39
N ASP A 238 0.82 20.08 -13.85
CA ASP A 238 1.15 18.71 -13.46
C ASP A 238 0.58 18.28 -12.10
N SER A 239 0.36 19.23 -11.20
CA SER A 239 -0.15 18.95 -9.86
C SER A 239 -1.52 18.26 -9.87
N PHE A 240 -2.45 18.71 -10.74
CA PHE A 240 -3.80 18.13 -10.76
C PHE A 240 -3.81 16.69 -11.29
N PRO A 241 -3.20 16.37 -12.45
CA PRO A 241 -3.06 14.98 -12.89
C PRO A 241 -2.30 14.11 -11.88
N ALA A 242 -1.23 14.61 -11.26
CA ALA A 242 -0.46 13.85 -10.27
C ALA A 242 -1.29 13.46 -9.04
N VAL A 243 -2.07 14.40 -8.49
CA VAL A 243 -3.00 14.12 -7.37
C VAL A 243 -4.09 13.15 -7.81
N ALA A 244 -4.63 13.33 -9.02
CA ALA A 244 -5.68 12.46 -9.54
C ALA A 244 -5.19 11.02 -9.81
N LEU A 245 -3.93 10.83 -10.19
CA LEU A 245 -3.28 9.51 -10.28
C LEU A 245 -3.20 8.83 -8.90
N GLY A 246 -3.09 9.62 -7.81
CA GLY A 246 -3.21 9.15 -6.43
C GLY A 246 -4.54 8.44 -6.12
N MET A 247 -5.61 8.81 -6.83
CA MET A 247 -6.97 8.30 -6.64
C MET A 247 -7.33 7.12 -7.56
N GLU A 248 -6.37 6.56 -8.31
CA GLU A 248 -6.63 5.42 -9.19
C GLU A 248 -7.06 4.17 -8.40
N LYS A 249 -7.91 3.34 -8.99
CA LYS A 249 -8.35 2.08 -8.37
C LYS A 249 -7.21 1.07 -8.28
N ALA A 250 -7.33 0.14 -7.34
CA ALA A 250 -6.37 -0.97 -7.20
C ALA A 250 -6.32 -1.81 -8.48
N GLU A 251 -5.12 -2.20 -8.89
CA GLU A 251 -4.95 -3.10 -10.03
C GLU A 251 -5.44 -4.51 -9.69
N PRO A 252 -6.08 -5.23 -10.63
CA PRO A 252 -6.47 -6.62 -10.41
C PRO A 252 -5.29 -7.48 -9.97
N GLY A 253 -5.47 -8.25 -8.89
CA GLY A 253 -4.44 -9.12 -8.33
C GLY A 253 -3.54 -8.49 -7.27
N ILE A 254 -3.88 -7.31 -6.73
CA ILE A 254 -3.06 -6.62 -5.71
C ILE A 254 -2.82 -7.46 -4.43
N MET A 255 -3.79 -8.32 -4.08
CA MET A 255 -3.70 -9.28 -2.96
C MET A 255 -3.26 -10.69 -3.39
N GLN A 256 -2.69 -10.84 -4.59
CA GLN A 256 -2.11 -12.09 -5.10
C GLN A 256 -0.59 -12.02 -5.24
N ARG A 257 0.00 -10.81 -5.20
CA ARG A 257 1.45 -10.61 -5.20
C ARG A 257 2.03 -10.66 -3.77
N PRO A 258 3.28 -11.10 -3.58
CA PRO A 258 3.94 -11.09 -2.28
C PRO A 258 4.18 -9.65 -1.78
N PRO A 259 4.46 -9.46 -0.47
CA PRO A 259 4.89 -8.17 0.07
C PRO A 259 6.18 -7.69 -0.60
N ARG A 260 6.29 -6.37 -0.84
CA ARG A 260 7.51 -5.78 -1.40
C ARG A 260 8.67 -5.85 -0.40
N PRO A 261 9.92 -6.08 -0.84
CA PRO A 261 11.09 -5.97 0.02
C PRO A 261 11.27 -4.54 0.56
N LYS A 262 11.77 -4.41 1.80
CA LYS A 262 12.10 -3.09 2.41
C LYS A 262 13.18 -2.34 1.60
N SER A 263 14.10 -3.06 0.98
CA SER A 263 15.20 -2.52 0.17
C SER A 263 14.81 -2.14 -1.26
N GLU A 264 13.57 -2.40 -1.69
CA GLU A 264 13.16 -2.04 -3.05
C GLU A 264 13.07 -0.51 -3.20
N GLY A 265 13.99 0.05 -3.98
CA GLY A 265 14.00 1.46 -4.34
C GLY A 265 12.90 1.84 -5.33
N LEU A 266 12.61 3.14 -5.39
CA LEU A 266 11.57 3.72 -6.26
C LEU A 266 11.75 3.35 -7.75
N PHE A 267 12.99 3.35 -8.23
CA PHE A 267 13.35 3.09 -9.64
C PHE A 267 13.40 1.61 -10.03
N ALA A 268 13.14 0.68 -9.11
CA ALA A 268 13.15 -0.75 -9.39
C ALA A 268 12.09 -1.14 -10.46
N ASN A 269 12.18 -2.37 -10.97
CA ASN A 269 11.20 -2.94 -11.90
C ASN A 269 11.02 -2.16 -13.23
N GLY A 270 12.11 -1.54 -13.71
CA GLY A 270 12.15 -0.84 -14.99
C GLY A 270 11.63 0.59 -14.98
N VAL A 271 11.24 1.13 -13.81
CA VAL A 271 10.74 2.52 -13.70
C VAL A 271 11.80 3.54 -14.14
N GLY A 272 13.08 3.31 -13.85
CA GLY A 272 14.16 4.20 -14.30
C GLY A 272 14.26 4.29 -15.83
N PHE A 273 14.19 3.16 -16.53
CA PHE A 273 14.13 3.14 -17.99
C PHE A 273 12.88 3.85 -18.50
N ASP A 274 11.73 3.61 -17.85
CA ASP A 274 10.47 4.23 -18.25
C ASP A 274 10.53 5.75 -18.18
N ILE A 275 11.10 6.29 -17.10
CA ILE A 275 11.30 7.74 -16.93
C ILE A 275 12.16 8.29 -18.07
N ILE A 276 13.32 7.68 -18.36
CA ILE A 276 14.25 8.20 -19.38
C ILE A 276 13.59 8.28 -20.76
N TYR A 277 13.00 7.18 -21.26
CA TYR A 277 12.44 7.22 -22.63
C TYR A 277 11.23 8.16 -22.71
N GLN A 278 10.38 8.21 -21.68
CA GLN A 278 9.21 9.10 -21.65
C GLN A 278 9.65 10.56 -21.71
N SER A 279 10.69 10.91 -20.95
CA SER A 279 11.28 12.24 -20.97
C SER A 279 11.87 12.60 -22.32
N LEU A 280 12.58 11.68 -22.97
CA LEU A 280 13.14 11.92 -24.31
C LEU A 280 12.05 12.13 -25.36
N VAL A 281 10.96 11.36 -25.31
CA VAL A 281 9.83 11.53 -26.24
C VAL A 281 9.14 12.88 -26.01
N CYS A 282 8.80 13.22 -24.77
CA CYS A 282 8.18 14.51 -24.45
C CYS A 282 9.08 15.69 -24.85
N ALA A 283 10.38 15.61 -24.58
CA ALA A 283 11.34 16.64 -25.00
C ALA A 283 11.42 16.77 -26.52
N ALA A 284 11.46 15.66 -27.25
CA ALA A 284 11.51 15.65 -28.71
C ALA A 284 10.23 16.24 -29.34
N LEU A 285 9.04 15.91 -28.80
CA LEU A 285 7.77 16.47 -29.27
C LEU A 285 7.71 17.99 -29.02
N THR A 286 8.20 18.45 -27.87
CA THR A 286 8.26 19.88 -27.54
C THR A 286 9.24 20.64 -28.42
N LEU A 287 10.42 20.08 -28.71
CA LEU A 287 11.38 20.66 -29.64
C LEU A 287 10.82 20.70 -31.07
N ALA A 288 10.15 19.62 -31.51
CA ALA A 288 9.49 19.60 -32.81
C ALA A 288 8.44 20.70 -32.93
N ALA A 289 7.62 20.91 -31.89
CA ALA A 289 6.65 21.99 -31.86
C ALA A 289 7.27 23.39 -31.95
N TYR A 290 8.43 23.59 -31.30
CA TYR A 290 9.19 24.84 -31.41
C TYR A 290 9.61 25.13 -32.86
N PHE A 291 10.19 24.12 -33.52
CA PHE A 291 10.64 24.22 -34.91
C PHE A 291 9.48 24.36 -35.90
N CYS A 292 8.31 23.79 -35.63
CA CYS A 292 7.12 24.01 -36.45
C CYS A 292 6.65 25.47 -36.46
N GLY A 293 6.95 26.24 -35.40
CA GLY A 293 6.70 27.68 -35.32
C GLY A 293 7.83 28.54 -35.92
N GLU A 294 8.98 27.94 -36.26
CA GLU A 294 10.13 28.64 -36.82
C GLU A 294 9.81 29.07 -38.28
N GLY A 295 9.35 30.31 -38.41
CA GLY A 295 8.88 30.89 -39.67
C GLY A 295 8.04 32.15 -39.46
N ASP A 296 7.35 32.25 -38.32
CA ASP A 296 6.39 33.33 -38.03
C ASP A 296 6.93 34.32 -36.97
N SER A 297 7.32 33.84 -35.77
CA SER A 297 7.92 34.66 -34.70
C SER A 297 8.51 33.80 -33.59
N GLN A 298 9.59 34.25 -32.94
CA GLN A 298 10.16 33.58 -31.76
C GLN A 298 9.12 33.40 -30.64
N ALA A 299 8.21 34.37 -30.47
CA ALA A 299 7.16 34.29 -29.46
C ALA A 299 6.13 33.19 -29.79
N GLU A 300 5.86 32.94 -31.07
CA GLU A 300 4.99 31.85 -31.51
C GLU A 300 5.63 30.49 -31.28
N SER A 301 6.91 30.30 -31.65
CA SER A 301 7.65 29.06 -31.37
C SER A 301 7.67 28.72 -29.88
N MET A 302 7.92 29.71 -29.02
CA MET A 302 7.89 29.52 -27.56
C MET A 302 6.50 29.15 -27.05
N THR A 303 5.45 29.77 -27.61
CA THR A 303 4.07 29.48 -27.22
C THR A 303 3.64 28.09 -27.69
N MET A 304 4.01 27.69 -28.91
CA MET A 304 3.76 26.34 -29.42
C MET A 304 4.47 25.28 -28.58
N ALA A 305 5.72 25.52 -28.20
CA ALA A 305 6.45 24.65 -27.28
C ALA A 305 5.71 24.54 -25.93
N PHE A 306 5.29 25.68 -25.35
CA PHE A 306 4.58 25.73 -24.06
C PHE A 306 3.28 24.92 -24.09
N VAL A 307 2.44 25.16 -25.09
CA VAL A 307 1.18 24.44 -25.28
C VAL A 307 1.43 22.95 -25.49
N THR A 308 2.42 22.60 -26.32
CA THR A 308 2.72 21.19 -26.63
C THR A 308 3.18 20.44 -25.39
N LEU A 309 4.15 20.98 -24.65
CA LEU A 309 4.66 20.31 -23.45
C LEU A 309 3.57 20.13 -22.39
N SER A 310 2.88 21.23 -22.05
CA SER A 310 1.78 21.22 -21.07
C SER A 310 0.69 20.21 -21.44
N THR A 311 0.30 20.16 -22.71
CA THR A 311 -0.73 19.22 -23.18
C THR A 311 -0.19 17.78 -23.26
N CYS A 312 1.08 17.62 -23.63
CA CYS A 312 1.74 16.32 -23.73
C CYS A 312 1.77 15.63 -22.36
N GLU A 313 2.10 16.35 -21.30
CA GLU A 313 2.10 15.83 -19.93
C GLU A 313 0.68 15.47 -19.47
N VAL A 314 -0.31 16.29 -19.79
CA VAL A 314 -1.72 15.97 -19.53
C VAL A 314 -2.13 14.67 -20.23
N PHE A 315 -1.76 14.45 -21.49
CA PHE A 315 -2.04 13.19 -22.19
C PHE A 315 -1.20 12.02 -21.66
N HIS A 316 0.05 12.27 -21.29
CA HIS A 316 0.94 11.29 -20.68
C HIS A 316 0.40 10.79 -19.34
N SER A 317 -0.31 11.63 -18.58
CA SER A 317 -0.98 11.21 -17.35
C SER A 317 -1.97 10.06 -17.58
N ILE A 318 -2.61 9.97 -18.75
CA ILE A 318 -3.46 8.83 -19.15
C ILE A 318 -2.62 7.56 -19.26
N ASN A 319 -1.45 7.64 -19.87
CA ASN A 319 -0.52 6.52 -19.96
C ASN A 319 -0.08 6.05 -18.58
N MET A 320 0.04 6.95 -17.61
CA MET A 320 0.48 6.63 -16.24
C MET A 320 -0.57 5.93 -15.38
N ARG A 321 -1.83 5.83 -15.85
CA ARG A 321 -2.89 5.08 -15.16
C ARG A 321 -2.54 3.61 -14.93
N ALA A 322 -1.78 3.02 -15.85
CA ALA A 322 -1.27 1.65 -15.72
C ALA A 322 0.17 1.55 -16.24
N ARG A 323 1.06 0.99 -15.42
CA ARG A 323 2.48 0.90 -15.78
C ARG A 323 2.75 -0.05 -16.93
N ARG A 324 2.16 -1.25 -16.90
CA ARG A 324 2.39 -2.29 -17.92
C ARG A 324 1.14 -2.66 -18.72
N LYS A 325 -0.07 -2.50 -18.18
CA LYS A 325 -1.32 -2.77 -18.92
C LYS A 325 -1.61 -1.65 -19.91
N SER A 326 -2.34 -1.99 -20.97
CA SER A 326 -2.80 -1.01 -21.95
C SER A 326 -3.93 -0.18 -21.36
N ILE A 327 -3.95 1.12 -21.65
CA ILE A 327 -5.04 2.02 -21.26
C ILE A 327 -6.41 1.55 -21.79
N PHE A 328 -6.44 0.89 -22.96
CA PHE A 328 -7.67 0.38 -23.58
C PHE A 328 -8.18 -0.91 -22.93
N ALA A 329 -7.32 -1.60 -22.18
CA ALA A 329 -7.69 -2.80 -21.42
C ALA A 329 -8.17 -2.46 -19.99
N LEU A 330 -8.16 -1.18 -19.60
CA LEU A 330 -8.63 -0.75 -18.29
C LEU A 330 -10.15 -0.64 -18.31
N GLY A 331 -10.84 -1.55 -17.61
CA GLY A 331 -12.31 -1.53 -17.47
C GLY A 331 -12.86 -0.44 -16.55
N SER A 332 -12.03 0.47 -16.04
CA SER A 332 -12.46 1.56 -15.16
C SER A 332 -11.97 2.91 -15.65
N HIS A 333 -12.78 3.95 -15.48
CA HIS A 333 -12.40 5.34 -15.73
C HIS A 333 -12.17 6.09 -14.41
N ASN A 334 -11.02 6.75 -14.29
CA ASN A 334 -10.71 7.62 -13.16
C ASN A 334 -11.33 9.01 -13.41
N LYS A 335 -12.52 9.25 -12.86
CA LYS A 335 -13.28 10.50 -13.06
C LYS A 335 -12.50 11.73 -12.60
N TYR A 336 -11.71 11.60 -11.53
CA TYR A 336 -10.87 12.67 -11.01
C TYR A 336 -9.76 13.04 -12.00
N LEU A 337 -9.14 12.04 -12.64
CA LEU A 337 -8.11 12.28 -13.65
C LEU A 337 -8.69 12.96 -14.89
N PHE A 338 -9.83 12.50 -15.41
CA PHE A 338 -10.48 13.17 -16.54
C PHE A 338 -10.88 14.62 -16.21
N GLY A 339 -11.38 14.88 -15.01
CA GLY A 339 -11.68 16.25 -14.54
C GLY A 339 -10.42 17.11 -14.44
N ALA A 340 -9.34 16.57 -13.85
CA ALA A 340 -8.04 17.24 -13.75
C ALA A 340 -7.43 17.54 -15.13
N MET A 341 -7.52 16.60 -16.06
CA MET A 341 -7.05 16.78 -17.43
C MET A 341 -7.85 17.84 -18.16
N LEU A 342 -9.19 17.82 -18.07
CA LEU A 342 -10.03 18.84 -18.70
C LEU A 342 -9.68 20.23 -18.16
N PHE A 343 -9.53 20.35 -16.85
CA PHE A 343 -9.09 21.59 -16.22
C PHE A 343 -7.71 22.02 -16.73
N ALA A 344 -6.73 21.12 -16.75
CA ALA A 344 -5.38 21.39 -17.20
C ALA A 344 -5.31 21.79 -18.70
N LEU A 345 -6.15 21.20 -19.57
CA LEU A 345 -6.24 21.57 -20.99
C LEU A 345 -6.83 22.98 -21.21
N LEU A 346 -7.70 23.44 -20.30
CA LEU A 346 -8.29 24.78 -20.38
C LEU A 346 -7.32 25.88 -19.90
N LEU A 347 -6.32 25.54 -19.08
CA LEU A 347 -5.40 26.52 -18.51
C LEU A 347 -4.51 27.20 -19.57
N PRO A 348 -3.86 26.49 -20.52
CA PRO A 348 -3.09 27.15 -21.58
C PRO A 348 -3.94 28.11 -22.42
N LEU A 349 -5.22 27.75 -22.69
CA LEU A 349 -6.15 28.64 -23.39
C LEU A 349 -6.40 29.92 -22.60
N ALA A 350 -6.67 29.81 -21.30
CA ALA A 350 -6.83 30.96 -20.42
C ALA A 350 -5.57 31.85 -20.41
N MET A 351 -4.37 31.25 -20.39
CA MET A 351 -3.11 31.99 -20.37
C MET A 351 -2.81 32.72 -21.69
N MET A 352 -3.20 32.16 -22.84
CA MET A 352 -2.97 32.78 -24.14
C MET A 352 -3.99 33.86 -24.49
N TYR A 353 -5.26 33.67 -24.13
CA TYR A 353 -6.35 34.55 -24.60
C TYR A 353 -6.80 35.61 -23.58
N ILE A 354 -6.40 35.51 -22.31
CA ILE A 354 -6.69 36.54 -21.29
C ILE A 354 -5.51 37.52 -21.24
N PRO A 355 -5.67 38.81 -21.65
CA PRO A 355 -4.54 39.71 -21.88
C PRO A 355 -3.59 39.92 -20.68
N PRO A 356 -4.07 40.06 -19.43
CA PRO A 356 -3.18 40.13 -18.26
C PRO A 356 -2.26 38.91 -18.11
N PHE A 357 -2.77 37.70 -18.39
CA PHE A 357 -1.99 36.47 -18.29
C PHE A 357 -1.04 36.34 -19.49
N ALA A 358 -1.51 36.58 -20.70
CA ALA A 358 -0.66 36.52 -21.90
C ALA A 358 0.55 37.46 -21.77
N ALA A 359 0.34 38.68 -21.26
CA ALA A 359 1.41 39.63 -21.00
C ALA A 359 2.38 39.16 -19.90
N ALA A 360 1.85 38.69 -18.76
CA ALA A 360 2.67 38.23 -17.63
C ALA A 360 3.57 37.04 -17.99
N PHE A 361 3.09 36.13 -18.83
CA PHE A 361 3.83 34.95 -19.26
C PHE A 361 4.55 35.15 -20.60
N SER A 362 4.41 36.31 -21.26
CA SER A 362 4.96 36.56 -22.60
C SER A 362 4.55 35.50 -23.63
N LEU A 363 3.27 35.13 -23.62
CA LEU A 363 2.66 34.21 -24.58
C LEU A 363 1.89 35.02 -25.64
N VAL A 364 1.81 34.48 -26.85
CA VAL A 364 1.03 35.08 -27.93
C VAL A 364 -0.20 34.24 -28.25
N ALA A 365 -1.28 34.87 -28.68
CA ALA A 365 -2.46 34.14 -29.12
C ALA A 365 -2.15 33.39 -30.42
N LEU A 366 -2.18 32.06 -30.37
CA LEU A 366 -1.94 31.24 -31.55
C LEU A 366 -3.16 31.22 -32.48
N PRO A 367 -2.95 31.24 -33.82
CA PRO A 367 -3.98 30.84 -34.77
C PRO A 367 -4.45 29.41 -34.50
N ALA A 368 -5.72 29.13 -34.81
CA ALA A 368 -6.31 27.80 -34.55
C ALA A 368 -5.49 26.66 -35.18
N ALA A 369 -4.95 26.85 -36.38
CA ALA A 369 -4.10 25.86 -37.05
C ALA A 369 -2.87 25.47 -36.20
N ARG A 370 -2.10 26.45 -35.73
CA ARG A 370 -0.91 26.24 -34.90
C ARG A 370 -1.24 25.63 -33.54
N TYR A 371 -2.36 26.05 -32.93
CA TYR A 371 -2.83 25.44 -31.70
C TYR A 371 -3.16 23.94 -31.90
N PHE A 372 -3.89 23.58 -32.95
CA PHE A 372 -4.20 22.18 -33.24
C PHE A 372 -2.96 21.35 -33.65
N GLU A 373 -1.96 21.97 -34.29
CA GLU A 373 -0.65 21.34 -34.52
C GLU A 373 0.02 20.96 -33.18
N SER A 374 0.07 21.88 -32.22
CA SER A 374 0.61 21.61 -30.87
C SER A 374 -0.13 20.50 -30.14
N ILE A 375 -1.47 20.50 -30.18
CA ILE A 375 -2.29 19.43 -29.58
C ILE A 375 -2.07 18.10 -30.31
N GLY A 376 -1.95 18.12 -31.65
CA GLY A 376 -1.69 16.95 -32.47
C GLY A 376 -0.35 16.29 -32.14
N LEU A 377 0.70 17.09 -31.97
CA LEU A 377 2.02 16.63 -31.52
C LEU A 377 1.95 16.04 -30.10
N ALA A 378 1.29 16.73 -29.18
CA ALA A 378 1.10 16.26 -27.81
C ALA A 378 0.35 14.91 -27.76
N LEU A 379 -0.65 14.70 -28.62
CA LEU A 379 -1.41 13.45 -28.67
C LEU A 379 -0.55 12.22 -29.04
N LEU A 380 0.58 12.41 -29.72
CA LEU A 380 1.46 11.31 -30.14
C LEU A 380 2.08 10.55 -28.96
N ILE A 381 2.17 11.17 -27.77
CA ILE A 381 2.69 10.48 -26.58
C ILE A 381 1.86 9.24 -26.21
N ILE A 382 0.55 9.25 -26.46
CA ILE A 382 -0.35 8.13 -26.16
C ILE A 382 0.01 6.88 -26.99
N PRO A 383 -0.05 6.90 -28.33
CA PRO A 383 0.29 5.74 -29.13
C PRO A 383 1.75 5.30 -28.94
N ILE A 384 2.70 6.24 -28.79
CA ILE A 384 4.11 5.91 -28.57
C ILE A 384 4.28 5.07 -27.30
N VAL A 385 3.74 5.53 -26.17
CA VAL A 385 3.86 4.81 -24.90
C VAL A 385 3.09 3.49 -24.92
N GLU A 386 1.93 3.42 -25.58
CA GLU A 386 1.19 2.15 -25.73
C GLU A 386 1.95 1.12 -26.56
N ILE A 387 2.65 1.52 -27.62
CA ILE A 387 3.55 0.64 -28.40
C ILE A 387 4.68 0.13 -27.51
N VAL A 388 5.35 1.01 -26.75
CA VAL A 388 6.43 0.60 -25.83
C VAL A 388 5.92 -0.39 -24.79
N LYS A 389 4.76 -0.13 -24.18
CA LYS A 389 4.14 -1.07 -23.24
C LYS A 389 3.80 -2.41 -23.90
N ALA A 390 3.33 -2.40 -25.15
CA ALA A 390 3.05 -3.64 -25.89
C ALA A 390 4.30 -4.48 -26.10
N ILE A 391 5.42 -3.85 -26.47
CA ILE A 391 6.73 -4.49 -26.62
C ILE A 391 7.21 -5.05 -25.27
N GLN A 392 7.14 -4.26 -24.19
CA GLN A 392 7.52 -4.69 -22.84
C GLN A 392 6.69 -5.89 -22.36
N ARG A 393 5.38 -5.89 -22.60
CA ARG A 393 4.50 -7.03 -22.27
C ARG A 393 4.85 -8.28 -23.05
N TRP A 394 5.19 -8.14 -24.33
CA TRP A 394 5.59 -9.26 -25.18
C TRP A 394 6.94 -9.84 -24.73
N ALA A 395 7.92 -8.98 -24.43
CA ALA A 395 9.23 -9.38 -23.93
C ALA A 395 9.15 -10.10 -22.58
N ALA A 396 8.27 -9.67 -21.67
CA ALA A 396 8.10 -10.29 -20.35
C ALA A 396 7.33 -11.64 -20.36
N ARG A 397 6.73 -12.03 -21.49
CA ARG A 397 6.08 -13.34 -21.68
C ARG A 397 7.02 -14.40 -22.22
N ARG A 398 8.16 -13.99 -22.77
CA ARG A 398 9.27 -14.86 -23.17
C ARG A 398 10.17 -15.07 -21.97
#